data_AF-W1YJN8-F1
#
_entry.id   AF-W1YJN8-F1
#
_cell.length_a   1.000
_cell.length_b   1.000
_cell.length_c   1.000
_cell.angle_alpha   90.00
_cell.angle_beta   90.00
_cell.angle_gamma   90.00
#
_symmetry.space_group_name_H-M   'P 1'
#
loop_
_entity.id
_entity.type
_entity.pdbx_description
1 polymer ?
#
loop_
_entity_poly.entity_id
_entity_poly.type
_entity_poly.pdbx_seq_one_letter_code
_entity_poly.pdbx_strand_id
1 'polypeptide(L)' 'LSMDIDTLRAALLFPLADANVVSEDVLRESVGKSVVNLIHGVRDMAAVSPASVSSSRALAT' A
#
# COMPACT_ATOMS: atom_id res chain seq x y z
N LEU A 1 -6.55 -16.51 -13.19
CA LEU A 1 -5.64 -16.05 -12.12
C LEU A 1 -6.40 -16.21 -10.80
N SER A 2 -6.26 -17.36 -10.13
CA SER A 2 -6.85 -17.52 -8.79
C SER A 2 -5.96 -16.78 -7.81
N MET A 3 -6.37 -15.57 -7.44
CA MET A 3 -5.63 -14.75 -6.50
C MET A 3 -6.07 -15.09 -5.08
N ASP A 4 -5.11 -15.35 -4.20
CA ASP A 4 -5.39 -15.69 -2.81
C ASP A 4 -6.15 -14.56 -2.09
N ILE A 5 -7.05 -14.96 -1.19
CA ILE A 5 -7.89 -14.05 -0.40
C ILE A 5 -7.05 -13.04 0.39
N ASP A 6 -5.88 -13.45 0.86
CA ASP A 6 -4.94 -12.60 1.59
C ASP A 6 -4.34 -11.51 0.72
N THR A 7 -4.10 -11.82 -0.56
CA THR A 7 -3.61 -10.84 -1.55
C THR A 7 -4.69 -9.80 -1.85
N LEU A 8 -5.95 -10.24 -2.00
CA LEU A 8 -7.09 -9.33 -2.17
C LEU A 8 -7.30 -8.43 -0.95
N ARG A 9 -7.21 -8.99 0.26
CA ARG A 9 -7.31 -8.24 1.51
C ARG A 9 -6.17 -7.22 1.66
N ALA A 10 -4.93 -7.62 1.36
CA ALA A 10 -3.78 -6.72 1.39
C ALA A 10 -3.97 -5.54 0.43
N ALA A 11 -4.45 -5.77 -0.78
CA ALA A 11 -4.70 -4.72 -1.76
C ALA A 11 -5.75 -3.69 -1.30
N LEU A 12 -6.82 -4.14 -0.63
CA LEU A 12 -7.86 -3.25 -0.10
C LEU A 12 -7.40 -2.47 1.14
N LEU A 13 -6.57 -3.08 1.98
CA LEU A 13 -6.07 -2.47 3.21
C LEU A 13 -4.83 -1.60 3.00
N PHE A 14 -4.10 -1.79 1.90
CA PHE A 14 -2.90 -1.05 1.57
C PHE A 14 -3.08 0.48 1.67
N PRO A 15 -4.10 1.11 1.05
CA PRO A 15 -4.27 2.56 1.15
C PRO A 15 -4.56 3.05 2.58
N LEU A 16 -5.23 2.24 3.40
CA LEU A 16 -5.54 2.59 4.79
C LEU A 16 -4.30 2.51 5.69
N ALA A 17 -3.47 1.49 5.47
CA ALA A 17 -2.18 1.34 6.10
C ALA A 17 -1.23 2.46 5.62
N ASP A 18 -1.25 2.77 4.32
CA ASP A 18 -0.38 3.76 3.69
C ASP A 18 -0.67 5.18 4.20
N ALA A 19 -1.95 5.56 4.27
CA ALA A 19 -2.43 6.80 4.84
C ALA A 19 -2.39 6.85 6.39
N ASN A 20 -1.85 5.81 7.03
CA ASN A 20 -1.69 5.71 8.48
C ASN A 20 -3.01 5.89 9.28
N VAL A 21 -4.14 5.49 8.67
CA VAL A 21 -5.50 5.54 9.26
C VAL A 21 -5.72 4.39 10.23
N VAL A 22 -5.00 3.28 10.04
CA VAL A 22 -5.06 2.09 10.89
C VAL A 22 -3.64 1.72 11.33
N SER A 23 -3.45 1.52 12.64
CA SER A 23 -2.16 1.10 13.21
C SER A 23 -1.83 -0.35 12.87
N GLU A 24 -0.54 -0.67 12.80
CA GLU A 24 -0.06 -2.03 12.50
C GLU A 24 -0.58 -3.06 13.50
N ASP A 25 -0.64 -2.74 14.79
CA ASP A 25 -1.19 -3.64 15.81
C ASP A 25 -2.65 -4.03 15.52
N VAL A 26 -3.47 -3.07 15.09
CA VAL A 26 -4.88 -3.31 14.74
C VAL A 26 -4.99 -4.18 13.49
N LEU A 27 -4.15 -3.93 12.48
CA LEU A 27 -4.09 -4.77 11.27
C LEU A 27 -3.65 -6.20 11.62
N ARG A 28 -2.63 -6.33 12.47
CA ARG A 28 -2.12 -7.63 12.91
C ARG A 28 -3.16 -8.43 13.70
N GLU A 29 -3.90 -7.77 14.60
CA GLU A 29 -4.98 -8.41 15.35
C GLU A 29 -6.18 -8.77 14.47
N SER A 30 -6.52 -7.94 13.48
CA SER A 30 -7.73 -8.10 12.67
C SER A 30 -7.56 -9.09 11.51
N VAL A 31 -6.42 -9.04 10.82
CA VAL A 31 -6.18 -9.82 9.58
C VAL A 31 -4.99 -10.76 9.66
N GLY A 32 -4.21 -10.70 10.74
CA GLY A 32 -3.08 -11.59 10.97
C GLY A 32 -1.79 -11.17 10.27
N LYS A 33 -0.71 -11.85 10.64
CA LYS A 33 0.67 -11.49 10.24
C LYS A 33 0.95 -11.65 8.75
N SER A 34 0.32 -12.62 8.08
CA SER A 34 0.54 -12.86 6.63
C SER A 34 0.08 -11.68 5.78
N VAL A 35 -1.11 -11.14 6.04
CA VAL A 35 -1.67 -9.99 5.31
C VAL A 35 -0.88 -8.72 5.62
N VAL A 36 -0.48 -8.53 6.89
CA VAL A 36 0.39 -7.40 7.28
C VAL A 36 1.72 -7.46 6.52
N ASN A 37 2.40 -8.60 6.49
CA ASN A 37 3.66 -8.73 5.75
C ASN A 37 3.52 -8.42 4.25
N LEU A 38 2.39 -8.80 3.63
CA LEU A 38 2.09 -8.46 2.24
C LEU A 38 1.93 -6.95 2.04
N ILE A 39 1.19 -6.27 2.93
CA ILE A 39 1.02 -4.81 2.88
C ILE A 39 2.37 -4.11 3.02
N HIS A 40 3.24 -4.58 3.93
CA HIS A 40 4.59 -4.03 4.10
C HIS A 40 5.44 -4.24 2.84
N GLY A 41 5.45 -5.43 2.25
CA GLY A 41 6.18 -5.70 1.01
C GLY A 41 5.70 -4.82 -0.16
N VAL A 42 4.39 -4.59 -0.28
CA VAL A 42 3.83 -3.68 -1.30
C VAL A 42 4.22 -2.23 -1.02
N ARG A 43 4.20 -1.81 0.25
CA ARG A 43 4.64 -0.47 0.66
C ARG A 43 6.12 -0.24 0.38
N ASP A 44 6.98 -1.21 0.66
CA ASP A 44 8.41 -1.13 0.38
C ASP A 44 8.68 -1.02 -1.13
N MET A 45 7.90 -1.75 -1.96
CA MET A 45 7.98 -1.62 -3.42
C MET A 45 7.40 -0.30 -3.93
N ALA A 46 6.33 0.22 -3.31
CA ALA A 46 5.76 1.53 -3.64
C ALA A 46 6.68 2.68 -3.22
N ALA A 47 7.43 2.53 -2.11
CA ALA A 47 8.46 3.47 -1.68
C ALA A 47 9.66 3.54 -2.65
N VAL A 48 9.86 2.51 -3.48
CA VAL A 48 10.80 2.50 -4.62
C VAL A 48 10.15 3.08 -5.89
N SER A 49 9.22 4.02 -5.74
CA SER A 49 8.76 4.86 -6.85
C SER A 49 9.35 6.27 -6.72
N PRO A 50 9.92 6.83 -7.80
CA PRO A 50 10.51 8.15 -7.76
C PRO A 50 9.40 9.17 -7.51
N ALA A 51 9.44 9.83 -6.35
CA ALA A 51 8.72 11.06 -6.16
C ALA A 51 9.09 12.01 -7.30
N SER A 52 8.10 12.54 -8.01
CA SER A 52 8.17 13.49 -9.15
C SER A 52 8.31 12.90 -10.57
N VAL A 53 7.17 12.55 -11.17
CA VAL A 53 6.80 13.28 -12.39
C VAL A 53 5.85 14.37 -11.94
N SER A 54 6.46 15.46 -11.49
CA SER A 54 5.75 16.71 -11.25
C SER A 54 5.10 17.11 -12.55
N SER A 55 3.77 17.14 -12.55
CA SER A 55 2.98 17.82 -13.55
C SER A 55 3.28 19.32 -13.44
N SER A 56 4.38 19.75 -14.04
CA SER A 56 4.76 21.15 -14.20
C SER A 56 5.27 21.34 -15.62
N ARG A 57 4.36 21.18 -16.57
CA ARG A 57 4.50 21.71 -17.94
C ARG A 57 3.20 22.36 -18.36
N ALA A 58 2.74 23.30 -17.54
CA ALA A 58 1.82 24.34 -17.93
C ALA A 58 2.60 25.67 -17.88
N LEU A 59 2.51 26.45 -18.95
CA LEU A 59 3.09 27.79 -19.15
C LEU A 59 4.54 27.84 -19.66
N ALA A 60 4.75 27.38 -20.88
CA ALA A 60 5.64 28.05 -21.82
C ALA A 60 5.07 27.88 -23.22
N THR A 61 4.26 28.84 -23.67
CA THR A 61 4.31 29.54 -24.98
C THR A 61 3.13 30.51 -25.04
#